data_AF-A0A3P1W1A0-F1
#
_entry.id   AF-A0A3P1W1A0-F1
#
_cell.length_a   1.000
_cell.length_b   1.000
_cell.length_c   1.000
_cell.angle_alpha   90.00
_cell.angle_beta   90.00
_cell.angle_gamma   90.00
#
_symmetry.space_group_name_H-M   'P 1'
#
loop_
_entity.id
_entity.type
_entity.pdbx_description
1 polymer ?
#
loop_
_entity_poly.entity_id
_entity_poly.type
_entity_poly.pdbx_seq_one_letter_code
_entity_poly.pdbx_strand_id
1 'polypeptide(L)'
;EVSVGDYVWFDVNKDGLQDATDRPIVGAVLSIVGPDGQPVMNVNGDLVGDVTTDASGKYLFEKLPVLGAGEKYTVRVMLLPGDYIPTKPEVGD
;
A
#
# COMPACT_ATOMS: atom_id res chain seq x y z
N GLU A 1 -13.85 1.30 12.73
CA GLU A 1 -12.62 1.63 12.01
C GLU A 1 -12.27 0.49 11.07
N VAL A 2 -11.40 0.74 10.11
CA VAL A 2 -10.83 -0.27 9.21
C VAL A 2 -9.31 -0.10 9.11
N SER A 3 -8.64 -1.07 8.52
CA SER A 3 -7.22 -1.02 8.20
C SER A 3 -7.01 -1.31 6.72
N VAL A 4 -6.04 -0.65 6.11
CA VAL A 4 -5.59 -0.92 4.74
C VAL A 4 -4.11 -1.27 4.81
N GLY A 5 -3.75 -2.43 4.28
CA GLY A 5 -2.38 -2.91 4.22
C GLY A 5 -2.30 -4.06 3.23
N ASP A 6 -1.10 -4.56 3.03
CA ASP A 6 -0.80 -5.92 2.60
C ASP A 6 0.72 -6.01 2.43
N TYR A 7 1.23 -5.95 1.20
CA TYR A 7 2.60 -6.31 0.88
C TYR A 7 3.08 -5.61 -0.38
N VAL A 8 4.37 -5.27 -0.41
CA VAL A 8 5.06 -4.79 -1.60
C VAL A 8 6.18 -5.76 -1.94
N TRP A 9 6.21 -6.23 -3.19
CA TRP A 9 7.17 -7.21 -3.67
C TRP A 9 7.83 -6.83 -4.97
N PHE A 10 9.02 -7.38 -5.16
CA PHE A 10 9.70 -7.37 -6.43
C PHE A 10 9.30 -8.64 -7.17
N ASP A 11 8.52 -8.44 -8.23
CA ASP A 11 8.18 -9.47 -9.20
C ASP A 11 9.43 -9.83 -10.02
N VAL A 12 10.07 -10.95 -9.64
CA VAL A 12 11.36 -11.36 -10.21
C VAL A 12 11.17 -11.94 -11.60
N ASN A 13 10.07 -12.66 -11.83
CA ASN A 13 9.84 -13.45 -13.03
C ASN A 13 8.98 -12.68 -14.08
N LYS A 14 8.41 -11.54 -13.70
CA LYS A 14 7.61 -10.58 -14.50
C LYS A 14 6.26 -11.13 -14.95
N ASP A 15 5.66 -12.03 -14.18
CA ASP A 15 4.36 -12.59 -14.48
C ASP A 15 3.19 -11.78 -13.89
N GLY A 16 3.44 -10.88 -12.94
CA GLY A 16 2.43 -10.07 -12.26
C GLY A 16 1.70 -10.79 -11.12
N LEU A 17 2.11 -12.01 -10.79
CA LEU A 17 1.62 -12.78 -9.66
C LEU A 17 2.51 -12.54 -8.45
N GLN A 18 1.96 -12.80 -7.27
CA GLN A 18 2.75 -12.88 -6.04
C GLN A 18 3.01 -14.35 -5.76
N ASP A 19 4.26 -14.80 -5.91
CA ASP A 19 4.62 -16.20 -5.71
C ASP A 19 5.94 -16.42 -4.96
N ALA A 20 6.37 -17.68 -4.86
CA ALA A 20 7.57 -18.08 -4.12
C ALA A 20 8.90 -17.62 -4.75
N THR A 21 8.88 -17.18 -6.01
CA THR A 21 10.05 -16.63 -6.71
C THR A 21 10.29 -15.16 -6.38
N ASP A 22 9.27 -14.48 -5.85
CA ASP A 22 9.31 -13.06 -5.55
C ASP A 22 9.95 -12.74 -4.21
N ARG A 23 10.34 -11.47 -4.06
CA ARG A 23 11.05 -10.98 -2.87
C ARG A 23 10.35 -9.77 -2.27
N PRO A 24 10.36 -9.62 -0.94
CA PRO A 24 9.84 -8.43 -0.29
C PRO A 24 10.62 -7.19 -0.70
N ILE A 25 9.93 -6.06 -0.89
CA ILE A 25 10.56 -4.75 -0.98
C ILE A 25 10.51 -4.12 0.41
N VAL A 26 11.66 -4.12 1.10
CA VAL A 26 11.85 -3.41 2.38
C VAL A 26 12.09 -1.92 2.12
N GLY A 27 11.51 -1.02 2.92
CA GLY A 27 11.81 0.40 2.82
C GLY A 27 11.03 1.18 1.75
N ALA A 28 9.98 0.60 1.14
CA ALA A 28 9.08 1.35 0.27
C ALA A 28 8.22 2.30 1.13
N VAL A 29 8.15 3.57 0.75
CA VAL A 29 7.34 4.59 1.43
C VAL A 29 6.01 4.72 0.72
N LEU A 30 4.93 4.59 1.47
CA LEU A 30 3.56 4.60 0.98
C LEU A 30 2.74 5.66 1.71
N SER A 31 1.85 6.33 0.97
CA SER A 31 0.83 7.22 1.54
C SER A 31 -0.57 6.70 1.24
N ILE A 32 -1.55 7.14 2.01
CA ILE A 32 -2.96 6.84 1.80
C ILE A 32 -3.76 8.13 1.67
N VAL A 33 -4.65 8.17 0.67
CA VAL A 33 -5.59 9.27 0.48
C VAL A 33 -7.04 8.77 0.51
N GLY A 34 -7.93 9.64 0.94
CA GLY A 34 -9.36 9.39 0.97
C GLY A 34 -10.01 9.45 -0.42
N PRO A 35 -11.35 9.28 -0.49
CA PRO A 35 -12.11 9.30 -1.74
C PRO A 35 -12.00 10.62 -2.52
N ASP A 36 -11.74 11.71 -1.82
CA ASP A 36 -11.52 13.06 -2.35
C ASP A 36 -10.06 13.31 -2.78
N GLY A 37 -9.20 12.31 -2.67
CA GLY A 37 -7.78 12.40 -2.96
C GLY A 37 -6.97 13.20 -1.93
N GLN A 38 -7.57 13.57 -0.78
CA GLN A 38 -6.90 14.30 0.29
C GLN A 38 -6.28 13.37 1.34
N PRO A 39 -5.31 13.87 2.15
CA PRO A 39 -4.79 13.12 3.28
C PRO A 39 -5.90 12.69 4.25
N VAL A 40 -5.77 11.47 4.76
CA VAL A 40 -6.78 10.88 5.65
C VAL A 40 -6.55 11.34 7.09
N MET A 41 -7.62 11.71 7.79
CA MET A 41 -7.62 11.79 9.25
C MET A 41 -8.09 10.44 9.81
N ASN A 42 -7.38 9.90 10.80
CA ASN A 42 -7.77 8.68 11.49
C ASN A 42 -9.01 8.91 12.38
N VAL A 43 -9.57 7.86 12.97
CA VAL A 43 -10.76 7.96 13.84
C VAL A 43 -10.54 8.75 15.14
N ASN A 44 -9.29 9.06 15.50
CA ASN A 44 -8.94 9.90 16.64
C ASN A 44 -8.77 11.39 16.27
N GLY A 45 -8.85 11.73 14.98
CA GLY A 45 -8.65 13.09 14.48
C GLY A 45 -7.20 13.46 14.17
N ASP A 46 -6.28 12.49 14.16
CA ASP A 46 -4.89 12.71 13.76
C ASP A 46 -4.69 12.44 12.27
N LEU A 47 -3.74 13.14 11.66
CA LEU A 47 -3.33 12.88 10.28
C LEU A 47 -2.71 11.49 10.16
N VAL A 48 -3.18 10.69 9.20
CA VAL A 48 -2.54 9.44 8.82
C VAL A 48 -1.29 9.76 8.02
N GLY A 49 -0.12 9.51 8.63
CA GLY A 49 1.17 9.71 7.99
C GLY A 49 1.54 8.58 7.03
N ASP A 50 2.66 8.79 6.34
CA ASP A 50 3.26 7.77 5.49
C ASP A 50 3.72 6.56 6.31
N VAL A 51 3.69 5.38 5.69
CA VAL A 51 4.22 4.14 6.26
C VAL A 51 5.35 3.62 5.40
N THR A 52 6.25 2.86 6.02
CA THR A 52 7.37 2.23 5.35
C THR A 52 7.24 0.72 5.46
N THR A 53 7.43 0.00 4.36
CA THR A 53 7.39 -1.46 4.39
C THR A 53 8.50 -2.03 5.26
N ASP A 54 8.16 -3.04 6.06
CA ASP A 54 9.09 -3.72 6.95
C ASP A 54 10.00 -4.72 6.21
N ALA A 55 10.85 -5.43 6.97
CA ALA A 55 11.77 -6.43 6.43
C ALA A 55 11.08 -7.59 5.70
N SER A 56 9.79 -7.81 5.98
CA SER A 56 8.92 -8.77 5.32
C SER A 56 8.05 -8.10 4.27
N GLY A 57 8.37 -6.89 3.81
CA GLY A 57 7.67 -6.13 2.77
C GLY A 57 6.25 -5.69 3.14
N LYS A 58 5.84 -5.87 4.40
CA LYS A 58 4.47 -5.61 4.85
C LYS A 58 4.33 -4.14 5.26
N TYR A 59 3.13 -3.59 5.04
CA TYR A 59 2.74 -2.25 5.51
C TYR A 59 1.31 -2.27 6.04
N LEU A 60 0.99 -1.31 6.91
CA LEU A 60 -0.34 -1.22 7.51
C LEU A 60 -0.68 0.24 7.87
N PHE A 61 -1.79 0.72 7.33
CA PHE A 61 -2.49 1.90 7.82
C PHE A 61 -3.64 1.44 8.72
N GLU A 62 -3.63 1.85 9.98
CA GLU A 62 -4.63 1.46 10.97
C GLU A 62 -5.57 2.62 11.32
N LYS A 63 -6.66 2.31 12.01
CA LYS A 63 -7.59 3.30 12.59
C LYS A 63 -8.20 4.24 11.53
N LEU A 64 -8.39 3.73 10.32
CA LEU A 64 -9.01 4.50 9.25
C LEU A 64 -10.53 4.59 9.48
N PRO A 65 -11.15 5.73 9.14
CA PRO A 65 -12.61 5.83 9.11
C PRO A 65 -13.26 4.76 8.22
N VAL A 66 -14.49 4.38 8.54
CA VAL A 66 -15.30 3.58 7.61
C VAL A 66 -15.82 4.52 6.52
N LEU A 67 -15.61 4.16 5.26
CA LEU A 67 -16.10 4.93 4.12
C LEU A 67 -17.54 4.55 3.74
N GLY A 68 -18.22 5.44 3.02
CA GLY A 68 -19.53 5.17 2.44
C GLY A 68 -19.49 4.10 1.36
N ALA A 69 -20.66 3.58 0.99
CA ALA A 69 -20.77 2.57 -0.06
C ALA A 69 -20.23 3.11 -1.40
N GLY A 70 -19.28 2.39 -1.99
CA GLY A 70 -18.63 2.74 -3.27
C GLY A 70 -17.44 3.70 -3.15
N GLU A 71 -17.21 4.27 -1.98
CA GLU A 71 -16.01 5.07 -1.69
C GLU A 71 -14.81 4.17 -1.43
N LYS A 72 -13.62 4.67 -1.75
CA LYS A 72 -12.37 3.89 -1.65
C LYS A 72 -11.24 4.75 -1.10
N TYR A 73 -10.36 4.11 -0.34
CA TYR A 73 -9.02 4.63 -0.12
C TYR A 73 -8.14 4.34 -1.33
N THR A 74 -7.14 5.19 -1.57
CA THR A 74 -6.10 4.94 -2.56
C THR A 74 -4.74 4.97 -1.87
N VAL A 75 -3.97 3.89 -2.00
CA VAL A 75 -2.58 3.81 -1.57
C VAL A 75 -1.68 4.27 -2.73
N ARG A 76 -0.68 5.11 -2.42
CA ARG A 76 0.28 5.61 -3.40
C ARG A 76 1.69 5.24 -2.98
N VAL A 77 2.48 4.79 -3.94
CA VAL A 77 3.93 4.63 -3.77
C VAL A 77 4.58 6.00 -3.90
N MET A 78 5.23 6.44 -2.82
CA MET A 78 5.89 7.75 -2.76
C MET A 78 7.37 7.63 -3.09
N LEU A 79 8.03 6.60 -2.56
CA LEU A 79 9.45 6.33 -2.76
C LEU A 79 9.71 4.83 -2.72
N LEU A 80 10.61 4.39 -3.59
CA LEU A 80 11.14 3.03 -3.60
C LEU A 80 12.64 3.07 -3.26
N PRO A 81 13.17 2.04 -2.58
CA PRO A 81 14.60 1.96 -2.23
C PRO A 81 15.51 1.64 -3.43
N GLY A 82 14.98 1.67 -4.65
CA GLY A 82 15.70 1.37 -5.89
C GLY A 82 14.83 1.61 -7.12
N ASP A 83 15.41 1.36 -8.30
CA ASP A 83 14.77 1.59 -9.59
C ASP A 83 13.84 0.42 -9.96
N TYR A 84 12.67 0.36 -9.31
CA TYR A 84 11.62 -0.60 -9.67
C TYR A 84 10.61 0.04 -10.61
N ILE A 85 10.04 -0.78 -11.49
CA ILE A 85 8.89 -0.43 -12.32
C ILE A 85 7.69 -1.27 -11.86
N PRO A 86 6.46 -0.71 -11.89
CA PRO A 86 5.26 -1.51 -11.62
C PRO A 86 5.19 -2.73 -12.55
N THR A 87 4.80 -3.87 -11.99
CA THR A 87 4.54 -5.08 -12.78
C THR A 87 3.16 -5.00 -13.47
N LYS A 88 2.74 -6.08 -14.14
CA LYS A 88 1.42 -6.23 -14.76
C LYS A 88 0.34 -6.21 -13.66
N PRO A 89 -0.60 -5.26 -13.70
CA PRO A 89 -1.68 -5.20 -12.72
C PRO A 89 -2.77 -6.26 -13.01
N GLU A 90 -3.57 -6.57 -11.99
CA GLU A 90 -4.82 -7.36 -12.12
C GLU A 90 -4.61 -8.78 -12.71
N VAL A 91 -3.47 -9.42 -12.44
CA VAL A 91 -3.18 -10.80 -12.87
C VAL A 91 -3.56 -11.83 -11.80
N GLY A 92 -3.44 -11.47 -10.51
CA GLY A 92 -3.90 -12.28 -9.37
C GLY A 92 -5.37 -12.02 -9.01
N ASP A 93 -5.88 -12.81 -8.05
CA ASP A 93 -7.27 -12.74 -7.54
C ASP A 93 -7.56 -11.54 -6.62
#